data_AF-A0A1X0UHT0-F1
#
_entry.id   AF-A0A1X0UHT0-F1
#
_cell.length_a   1.000
_cell.length_b   1.000
_cell.length_c   1.000
_cell.angle_alpha   90.00
_cell.angle_beta   90.00
_cell.angle_gamma   90.00
#
_symmetry.space_group_name_H-M   'P 1'
#
loop_
_entity.id
_entity.type
_entity.pdbx_description
1 polymer ?
#
loop_
_entity_poly.entity_id
_entity_poly.type
_entity_poly.pdbx_seq_one_letter_code
_entity_poly.pdbx_strand_id
1 'polypeptide(L)'
;MQRLTAGKPLRSTGRMSVSQLAIEADVPRWHLTHQHVDLKELFQAQVKTAQSTPAAFARDLSNFEKLKAKHAKLVESYAELEAQVTFYAAVINTMALEKAAGDQKATLTDLEARRRRAPRSADDPD
;
A
#
# COMPACT_ATOMS: atom_id res chain seq x y z
N MET A 1 -2.41 -25.41 30.38
CA MET A 1 -2.38 -24.02 30.88
C MET A 1 -1.28 -23.19 30.22
N GLN A 2 0.01 -23.52 30.40
CA GLN A 2 1.15 -22.79 29.80
C GLN A 2 1.07 -22.64 28.27
N ARG A 3 0.55 -23.63 27.56
CA ARG A 3 0.36 -23.56 26.09
C ARG A 3 -0.64 -22.48 25.66
N LEU A 4 -1.73 -22.34 26.42
CA LEU A 4 -2.79 -21.36 26.15
C LEU A 4 -2.29 -19.94 26.44
N THR A 5 -1.50 -19.76 27.50
CA THR A 5 -0.90 -18.45 27.84
C THR A 5 0.27 -18.09 26.92
N ALA A 6 0.95 -19.07 26.32
CA ALA A 6 2.00 -18.86 25.32
C ALA A 6 1.47 -18.68 23.88
N GLY A 7 0.15 -18.64 23.67
CA GLY A 7 -0.47 -18.43 22.35
C GLY A 7 -0.34 -19.60 21.38
N LYS A 8 -0.04 -20.80 21.88
CA LYS A 8 0.05 -22.04 21.07
C LYS A 8 -1.00 -23.07 21.53
N PRO A 9 -2.31 -22.76 21.40
CA PRO A 9 -3.37 -23.69 21.77
C PRO A 9 -3.41 -24.89 20.80
N LEU A 10 -3.72 -26.08 21.32
CA LEU A 10 -3.75 -27.31 20.52
C LEU A 10 -5.19 -27.77 20.24
N ARG A 11 -6.11 -27.47 21.16
CA ARG A 11 -7.53 -27.86 21.06
C ARG A 11 -8.49 -26.69 21.23
N SER A 12 -8.01 -25.58 21.78
CA SER A 12 -8.81 -24.39 22.05
C SER A 12 -8.67 -23.33 20.95
N THR A 13 -9.63 -22.42 20.90
CA THR A 13 -9.66 -21.28 19.97
C THR A 13 -8.65 -20.18 20.32
N GLY A 14 -7.82 -20.38 21.35
CA GLY A 14 -6.83 -19.40 21.82
C GLY A 14 -7.39 -18.24 22.66
N ARG A 15 -8.72 -18.16 22.87
CA ARG A 15 -9.29 -17.15 23.78
C ARG A 15 -8.90 -17.42 25.23
N MET A 16 -8.45 -16.40 25.94
CA MET A 16 -8.03 -16.47 27.35
C MET A 16 -9.23 -16.55 28.32
N SER A 17 -9.99 -17.65 28.27
CA SER A 17 -11.14 -17.87 29.17
C SER A 17 -11.05 -19.22 29.90
N VAL A 18 -11.71 -19.33 31.06
CA VAL A 18 -11.71 -20.55 31.88
C VAL A 18 -12.33 -21.74 31.12
N SER A 19 -13.35 -21.49 30.29
CA SER A 19 -13.94 -22.53 29.43
C SER A 19 -12.96 -23.04 28.37
N GLN A 20 -12.14 -22.17 27.81
CA GLN A 20 -11.14 -22.55 26.81
C GLN A 20 -9.93 -23.23 27.46
N LEU A 21 -9.59 -22.86 28.70
CA LEU A 21 -8.63 -23.61 29.50
C LEU A 21 -9.11 -25.04 29.77
N ALA A 22 -10.39 -25.22 30.06
CA ALA A 22 -11.01 -26.54 30.25
C ALA A 22 -10.89 -27.40 28.99
N ILE A 23 -11.23 -26.83 27.82
CA ILE A 23 -11.11 -27.48 26.51
C ILE A 23 -9.64 -27.82 26.18
N GLU A 24 -8.70 -26.92 26.46
CA GLU A 24 -7.28 -27.14 26.21
C GLU A 24 -6.67 -28.21 27.13
N ALA A 25 -7.16 -28.30 28.36
CA ALA A 25 -6.74 -29.32 29.32
C ALA A 25 -7.47 -30.65 29.15
N ASP A 26 -8.48 -30.71 28.27
CA ASP A 26 -9.39 -31.85 28.09
C ASP A 26 -10.15 -32.23 29.38
N VAL A 27 -10.50 -31.22 30.18
CA VAL A 27 -11.14 -31.39 31.48
C VAL A 27 -12.52 -30.71 31.47
N PRO A 28 -13.55 -31.30 32.10
CA PRO A 28 -14.85 -30.67 32.22
C PRO A 28 -14.76 -29.35 33.01
N ARG A 29 -15.48 -28.32 32.56
CA ARG A 29 -15.48 -26.98 33.20
C ARG A 29 -15.77 -27.03 34.70
N TRP A 30 -16.63 -27.95 35.16
CA TRP A 30 -17.00 -28.06 36.57
C TRP A 30 -15.81 -28.39 37.48
N HIS A 31 -14.81 -29.13 36.98
CA HIS A 31 -13.60 -29.44 37.74
C HIS A 31 -12.82 -28.15 38.03
N LEU A 32 -12.70 -27.24 37.06
CA LEU A 32 -12.01 -25.96 37.26
C LEU A 32 -12.79 -24.96 38.13
N THR A 33 -14.10 -25.16 38.33
CA THR A 33 -14.92 -24.25 39.13
C THR A 33 -15.21 -24.76 40.54
N HIS A 34 -15.13 -26.07 40.79
CA HIS A 34 -15.46 -26.67 42.10
C HIS A 34 -14.33 -27.50 42.71
N GLN A 35 -13.47 -28.14 41.90
CA GLN A 35 -12.43 -29.05 42.41
C GLN A 35 -11.03 -28.42 42.35
N HIS A 36 -10.77 -27.62 41.33
CA HIS A 36 -9.48 -26.99 41.05
C HIS A 36 -9.65 -25.48 40.91
N VAL A 37 -10.24 -24.86 41.93
CA VAL A 37 -10.46 -23.41 42.00
C VAL A 37 -9.13 -22.67 41.94
N ASP A 38 -8.09 -23.21 42.60
CA ASP A 38 -6.73 -22.65 42.60
C ASP A 38 -6.17 -22.49 41.18
N LEU A 39 -6.39 -23.48 40.30
CA LEU A 39 -5.92 -23.43 38.92
C LEU A 39 -6.66 -22.36 38.10
N LYS A 40 -7.96 -22.17 38.38
CA LYS A 40 -8.75 -21.09 37.79
C LYS A 40 -8.23 -19.74 38.26
N GLU A 41 -7.95 -19.57 39.55
CA GLU A 41 -7.46 -18.31 40.11
C GLU A 41 -6.06 -17.96 39.59
N LEU A 42 -5.14 -18.93 39.56
CA LEU A 42 -3.81 -18.75 38.97
C LEU A 42 -3.88 -18.39 37.49
N PHE A 43 -4.78 -19.04 36.73
CA PHE A 43 -5.02 -18.68 35.34
C PHE A 43 -5.57 -17.26 35.20
N GLN A 44 -6.56 -16.88 36.00
CA GLN A 44 -7.11 -15.53 35.97
C GLN A 44 -6.07 -14.47 36.38
N ALA A 45 -5.20 -14.76 37.34
CA ALA A 45 -4.10 -13.89 37.72
C ALA A 45 -3.06 -13.75 36.58
N GLN A 46 -2.72 -14.85 35.91
CA GLN A 46 -1.83 -14.82 34.73
C GLN A 46 -2.45 -14.08 33.54
N VAL A 47 -3.75 -14.25 33.30
CA VAL A 47 -4.46 -13.53 32.26
C VAL A 47 -4.51 -12.04 32.58
N LYS A 48 -4.77 -11.67 33.84
CA LYS A 48 -4.77 -10.27 34.29
C LYS A 48 -3.39 -9.63 34.18
N THR A 49 -2.32 -10.35 34.54
CA THR A 49 -0.94 -9.83 34.42
C THR A 49 -0.51 -9.72 32.96
N ALA A 50 -0.84 -10.70 32.11
CA ALA A 50 -0.59 -10.64 30.67
C ALA A 50 -1.38 -9.51 29.98
N GLN A 51 -2.67 -9.34 30.31
CA GLN A 51 -3.50 -8.23 29.81
C GLN A 51 -3.08 -6.88 30.42
N SER A 52 -2.52 -6.88 31.64
CA SER A 52 -1.89 -5.72 32.27
C SER A 52 -0.48 -5.45 31.74
N THR A 53 -0.17 -5.87 30.51
CA THR A 53 0.99 -5.36 29.75
C THR A 53 0.55 -4.30 28.73
N PRO A 54 0.01 -3.13 29.16
CA PRO A 54 -0.48 -2.09 28.24
C PRO A 54 0.66 -1.35 27.51
N ALA A 55 1.91 -1.42 28.00
CA ALA A 55 3.01 -0.65 27.42
C ALA A 55 3.50 -1.18 26.07
N ALA A 56 3.47 -2.50 25.85
CA ALA A 56 3.87 -3.10 24.57
C ALA A 56 2.80 -2.88 23.50
N PHE A 57 1.55 -3.21 23.81
CA PHE A 57 0.42 -3.00 22.89
C PHE A 57 0.17 -1.52 22.57
N ALA A 58 0.34 -0.59 23.53
CA ALA A 58 0.23 0.84 23.25
C ALA A 58 1.35 1.35 22.34
N ARG A 59 2.58 0.83 22.49
CA ARG A 59 3.68 1.13 21.57
C ARG A 59 3.41 0.57 20.18
N ASP A 60 2.88 -0.64 20.08
CA ASP A 60 2.55 -1.29 18.80
C ASP A 60 1.42 -0.55 18.07
N LEU A 61 0.37 -0.13 18.78
CA LEU A 61 -0.70 0.73 18.25
C LEU A 61 -0.13 2.07 17.77
N SER A 62 0.71 2.73 18.57
CA SER A 62 1.38 3.98 18.17
C SER A 62 2.27 3.80 16.94
N ASN A 63 2.98 2.69 16.85
CA ASN A 63 3.82 2.37 15.69
C ASN A 63 3.00 2.08 14.45
N PHE A 64 1.88 1.38 14.59
CA PHE A 64 0.93 1.13 13.50
C PHE A 64 0.32 2.43 12.97
N GLU A 65 -0.10 3.34 13.86
CA GLU A 65 -0.60 4.66 13.48
C GLU A 65 0.47 5.50 12.76
N LYS A 66 1.70 5.51 13.28
CA LYS A 66 2.84 6.17 12.62
C LYS A 66 3.12 5.58 11.24
N LEU A 67 3.04 4.26 11.10
CA LEU A 67 3.27 3.57 9.84
C LEU A 67 2.16 3.89 8.83
N LYS A 68 0.90 3.91 9.28
CA LYS A 68 -0.25 4.33 8.47
C LYS A 68 -0.11 5.77 8.00
N ALA A 69 0.31 6.68 8.86
CA ALA A 69 0.55 8.08 8.51
C ALA A 69 1.69 8.22 7.48
N LYS A 70 2.77 7.45 7.62
CA LYS A 70 3.85 7.42 6.62
C LYS A 70 3.38 6.87 5.28
N HIS A 71 2.56 5.82 5.28
CA HIS A 71 2.00 5.26 4.05
C HIS A 71 1.08 6.27 3.35
N ALA A 72 0.23 6.98 4.08
CA ALA A 72 -0.62 8.02 3.52
C ALA A 72 0.19 9.12 2.82
N LYS A 73 1.22 9.65 3.51
CA LYS A 73 2.14 10.64 2.92
C LYS A 73 2.86 10.12 1.68
N LEU A 74 3.27 8.85 1.71
CA LEU A 74 3.95 8.23 0.58
C LEU A 74 3.02 8.12 -0.63
N VAL A 75 1.77 7.69 -0.43
CA VAL A 75 0.76 7.64 -1.49
C VAL A 75 0.50 9.03 -2.09
N GLU A 76 0.39 10.06 -1.25
CA GLU A 76 0.24 11.45 -1.71
C GLU A 76 1.44 11.87 -2.59
N SER A 77 2.67 11.59 -2.15
CA SER A 77 3.87 11.92 -2.92
C SER A 77 3.98 11.17 -4.24
N TYR A 78 3.53 9.91 -4.31
CA TYR A 78 3.48 9.15 -5.56
C TYR A 78 2.45 9.72 -6.51
N ALA A 79 1.27 10.11 -6.03
CA ALA A 79 0.23 10.73 -6.85
C ALA A 79 0.71 12.08 -7.42
N GLU A 80 1.41 12.88 -6.62
CA GLU A 80 2.00 14.14 -7.08
C GLU A 80 3.08 13.90 -8.15
N LEU A 81 3.96 12.92 -7.93
CA LEU A 81 5.01 12.59 -8.89
C LEU A 81 4.43 12.07 -10.21
N GLU A 82 3.39 11.23 -10.15
CA GLU A 82 2.68 10.74 -11.33
C GLU A 82 2.01 11.90 -12.09
N ALA A 83 1.39 12.86 -11.39
CA ALA A 83 0.84 14.06 -11.99
C ALA A 83 1.91 14.91 -12.69
N GLN A 84 3.10 15.06 -12.08
CA GLN A 84 4.21 15.79 -12.71
C GLN A 84 4.74 15.07 -13.96
N VAL A 85 4.92 13.76 -13.90
CA VAL A 85 5.41 12.97 -15.04
C VAL A 85 4.43 13.01 -16.20
N THR A 86 3.14 12.86 -15.93
CA THR A 86 2.09 12.96 -16.97
C THR A 86 2.02 14.36 -17.57
N PHE A 87 2.15 15.40 -16.75
CA PHE A 87 2.23 16.79 -17.23
C PHE A 87 3.44 17.01 -18.14
N TYR A 88 4.64 16.59 -17.72
CA TYR A 88 5.85 16.73 -18.54
C TYR A 88 5.75 15.92 -19.83
N ALA A 89 5.20 14.71 -19.80
CA ALA A 89 4.98 13.92 -21.00
C ALA A 89 4.03 14.64 -21.98
N ALA A 90 2.96 15.27 -21.48
CA ALA A 90 2.05 16.06 -22.31
C ALA A 90 2.76 17.25 -22.96
N VAL A 91 3.53 18.02 -22.19
CA VAL A 91 4.30 19.18 -22.69
C VAL A 91 5.34 18.76 -23.74
N ILE A 92 6.07 17.67 -23.49
CA ILE A 92 7.06 17.15 -24.44
C ILE A 92 6.36 16.73 -25.74
N ASN A 93 5.22 16.05 -25.66
CA ASN A 93 4.45 15.65 -26.83
C ASN A 93 3.95 16.85 -27.63
N THR A 94 3.44 17.90 -26.97
CA THR A 94 3.00 19.12 -27.67
C THR A 94 4.17 19.81 -28.36
N MET A 95 5.30 19.97 -27.66
CA MET A 95 6.50 20.59 -28.24
C MET A 95 7.06 19.77 -29.41
N ALA A 96 7.02 18.43 -29.33
CA ALA A 96 7.45 17.55 -30.41
C ALA A 96 6.55 17.71 -31.65
N LEU A 97 5.23 17.80 -31.46
CA LEU A 97 4.28 18.04 -32.54
C LEU A 97 4.46 19.42 -33.17
N GLU A 98 4.66 20.47 -32.37
CA GLU A 98 4.92 21.83 -32.86
C GLU A 98 6.21 21.90 -33.68
N LYS A 99 7.28 21.26 -33.20
CA LYS A 99 8.54 21.17 -33.93
C LYS A 99 8.37 20.45 -35.26
N ALA A 100 7.71 19.29 -35.26
CA ALA A 100 7.46 18.53 -36.48
C ALA A 100 6.62 19.33 -37.50
N ALA A 101 5.61 20.06 -37.04
CA ALA A 101 4.82 20.94 -37.90
C ALA A 101 5.64 22.12 -38.46
N GLY A 102 6.56 22.68 -37.67
CA GLY A 102 7.51 23.71 -38.13
C GLY A 102 8.47 23.19 -39.20
N ASP A 103 9.05 22.02 -38.98
CA ASP A 103 9.96 21.36 -39.93
C ASP A 103 9.23 21.06 -41.25
N GLN A 104 7.99 20.55 -41.18
CA GLN A 104 7.16 20.34 -42.37
C GLN A 104 6.88 21.65 -43.13
N LYS A 105 6.50 22.73 -42.45
CA LYS A 105 6.30 24.04 -43.09
C LYS A 105 7.57 24.53 -43.78
N ALA A 106 8.74 24.37 -43.16
CA ALA A 106 10.03 24.75 -43.75
C ALA A 106 10.36 23.92 -45.00
N THR A 107 10.05 22.61 -45.02
CA THR A 107 10.24 21.79 -46.23
C THR A 107 9.31 22.20 -47.37
N LEU A 108 8.05 22.56 -47.07
CA LEU A 108 7.10 23.03 -48.08
C LEU A 108 7.51 24.38 -48.67
N THR A 109 7.97 25.32 -47.86
CA THR A 109 8.44 26.63 -48.35
C THR A 109 9.72 26.50 -49.19
N ASP A 110 10.64 25.59 -48.85
CA ASP A 110 11.81 25.29 -49.69
C ASP A 110 11.41 24.67 -51.04
N LEU A 111 10.47 23.71 -51.04
CA LEU A 111 9.91 23.12 -52.26
C LEU A 111 9.22 24.16 -53.15
N GLU A 112 8.43 25.07 -52.57
CA GLU A 112 7.78 26.16 -53.29
C GLU A 112 8.79 27.17 -53.85
N ALA A 113 9.82 27.53 -53.09
CA ALA A 113 10.89 28.41 -53.52
C ALA A 113 11.67 27.81 -54.70
N ARG A 114 11.96 26.50 -54.66
CA ARG A 114 12.58 25.76 -55.77
C ARG A 114 11.69 25.74 -57.01
N ARG A 115 10.38 25.51 -56.87
CA ARG A 115 9.43 25.55 -57.99
C ARG A 115 9.37 26.93 -58.66
N ARG A 116 9.41 28.02 -57.89
CA ARG A 116 9.42 29.38 -58.44
C ARG A 116 10.74 29.74 -59.14
N ARG A 117 11.85 29.11 -58.73
CA ARG A 117 13.18 29.32 -59.31
C ARG A 117 13.46 28.42 -60.51
N ALA A 118 12.72 27.33 -60.67
CA ALA A 118 12.75 26.54 -61.89
C ALA A 118 12.34 27.45 -63.05
N PRO A 119 13.20 27.65 -64.07
CA PRO A 119 12.81 28.44 -65.23
C PRO A 119 11.58 27.77 -65.84
N ARG A 120 10.54 28.56 -66.09
CA ARG A 120 9.49 28.19 -67.06
C ARG A 120 10.27 27.85 -68.34
N SER A 121 10.39 26.57 -68.66
CA SER A 121 10.78 26.15 -70.00
C SER A 121 9.77 26.83 -70.91
N ALA A 122 10.27 27.84 -71.62
CA ALA A 122 9.56 28.52 -72.67
C ALA A 122 9.34 27.50 -73.78
N ASP A 123 8.24 26.76 -73.70
CA ASP A 123 7.66 26.10 -74.85
C ASP A 123 6.38 26.87 -75.18
N ASP A 124 6.55 27.80 -76.12
CA ASP A 124 5.53 28.30 -77.02
C ASP A 124 6.28 28.99 -78.17
N PRO A 125 5.73 29.12 -79.38
CA PRO A 125 5.08 28.12 -80.24
C PRO A 125 5.71 28.14 -81.67
N ASP A 126 5.37 27.16 -82.52
CA ASP A 126 5.10 27.31 -83.97
C ASP A 126 4.54 26.01 -84.56
#